data_AF-A0A1B0DFG0-F1
#
_entry.id   AF-A0A1B0DFG0-F1
#
_cell.length_a   1.000
_cell.length_b   1.000
_cell.length_c   1.000
_cell.angle_alpha   90.00
_cell.angle_beta   90.00
_cell.angle_gamma   90.00
#
_symmetry.space_group_name_H-M   'P 1'
#
loop_
_entity.id
_entity.type
_entity.pdbx_description
1 polymer ?
#
loop_
_entity_poly.entity_id
_entity_poly.type
_entity_poly.pdbx_seq_one_letter_code
_entity_poly.pdbx_strand_id
1 'polypeptide(L)'
;MKNVHIYLGFVVLLTAAVASVAGGQSRPSSSHRLDVYIAGFFPYGDGVENSHTGRGVMPSVKLALDHVNEHSTILRNYRLHMWWNDTE
;
A
#
# COMPACT_ATOMS: atom_id res chain seq x y z
N MET A 1 1.96 -34.93 -39.07
CA MET A 1 1.97 -33.45 -39.03
C MET A 1 0.94 -32.84 -38.06
N LYS A 2 -0.22 -33.46 -37.82
CA LYS A 2 -1.28 -32.92 -36.94
C LYS A 2 -0.86 -32.69 -35.47
N ASN A 3 0.00 -33.57 -34.93
CA ASN A 3 0.39 -33.52 -33.51
C ASN A 3 1.31 -32.32 -33.20
N VAL A 4 2.13 -31.88 -34.16
CA VAL A 4 3.06 -30.75 -33.98
C VAL A 4 2.31 -29.43 -33.75
N HIS A 5 1.19 -29.22 -34.45
CA HIS A 5 0.36 -28.02 -34.26
C HIS A 5 -0.33 -27.99 -32.89
N ILE A 6 -0.70 -29.15 -32.34
CA ILE A 6 -1.32 -29.27 -31.02
C ILE A 6 -0.29 -28.92 -29.93
N TYR A 7 0.93 -29.46 -30.00
CA TYR A 7 1.98 -29.13 -29.05
C TYR A 7 2.40 -27.65 -29.13
N LEU A 8 2.49 -27.09 -30.34
CA LEU A 8 2.80 -25.68 -30.53
C LEU A 8 1.73 -24.77 -29.90
N GLY A 9 0.45 -25.09 -30.11
CA GLY A 9 -0.65 -24.36 -29.50
C GLY A 9 -0.63 -24.42 -27.97
N PHE A 10 -0.32 -25.60 -27.41
CA PHE A 10 -0.22 -25.78 -25.96
C PHE A 10 0.96 -25.00 -25.36
N VAL A 11 2.13 -25.00 -26.02
CA VAL A 11 3.29 -24.22 -25.59
C VAL A 11 3.01 -22.71 -25.63
N VAL A 12 2.34 -22.22 -26.67
CA VAL A 12 1.95 -20.80 -26.78
C VAL A 12 0.96 -20.39 -25.69
N LEU A 13 0.00 -21.25 -25.35
CA LEU A 13 -0.92 -21.03 -24.23
C LEU A 13 -0.19 -21.00 -22.89
N LEU A 14 0.75 -21.91 -22.69
CA LEU A 14 1.51 -22.01 -21.45
C LEU A 14 2.42 -20.80 -21.25
N THR A 15 3.08 -20.31 -22.31
CA THR A 15 3.91 -19.09 -22.23
C THR A 15 3.07 -17.83 -22.03
N ALA A 16 1.90 -17.73 -22.65
CA ALA A 16 0.97 -16.62 -22.42
C ALA A 16 0.44 -16.59 -20.98
N ALA A 17 0.13 -17.75 -20.40
CA ALA A 17 -0.32 -17.86 -19.01
C ALA A 17 0.79 -17.49 -18.00
N VAL A 18 2.05 -17.82 -18.29
CA VAL A 18 3.17 -17.40 -17.43
C VAL A 18 3.42 -15.89 -17.53
N ALA A 19 3.27 -15.30 -18.73
CA ALA A 19 3.43 -13.86 -18.94
C ALA A 19 2.36 -13.02 -18.21
N SER A 20 1.12 -13.50 -18.11
CA SER A 20 0.04 -12.79 -17.40
C SER A 20 0.20 -12.81 -15.88
N VAL A 21 0.82 -13.86 -15.32
CA VAL A 21 1.14 -13.93 -13.88
C VAL A 21 2.39 -13.09 -13.56
N ALA A 22 3.30 -12.92 -14.53
CA ALA A 22 4.48 -12.07 -14.43
C ALA A 22 4.21 -10.58 -14.70
N GLY A 23 2.97 -10.21 -15.04
CA GLY A 23 2.50 -8.83 -15.11
C GLY A 23 2.46 -8.21 -13.71
N GLY A 24 3.63 -7.96 -13.13
CA GLY A 24 3.76 -7.29 -11.85
C GLY A 24 2.99 -5.97 -11.86
N GLN A 25 2.20 -5.74 -10.81
CA GLN A 25 1.44 -4.51 -10.64
C GLN A 25 2.33 -3.32 -10.99
N SER A 26 1.91 -2.55 -12.00
CA SER A 26 2.66 -1.39 -12.47
C SER A 26 2.89 -0.44 -11.29
N ARG A 27 4.16 -0.20 -10.95
CA ARG A 27 4.51 0.73 -9.88
C ARG A 27 3.91 2.10 -10.22
N PRO A 28 3.28 2.80 -9.26
CA PRO A 28 2.71 4.12 -9.50
C PRO A 28 3.76 5.05 -10.11
N SER A 29 3.36 5.83 -11.11
CA SER A 29 4.21 6.87 -11.74
C SER A 29 4.18 8.15 -10.91
N SER A 30 5.20 9.00 -11.03
CA SER A 30 5.20 10.31 -10.36
C SER A 30 4.12 11.27 -10.85
N SER A 31 3.53 11.03 -12.03
CA SER A 31 2.41 11.80 -12.57
C SER A 31 1.05 11.40 -11.97
N HIS A 32 0.97 10.26 -11.29
CA HIS A 32 -0.27 9.76 -10.69
C HIS A 32 0.07 9.03 -9.39
N ARG A 33 0.12 9.78 -8.28
CA ARG A 33 0.38 9.20 -6.95
C ARG A 33 -0.77 8.26 -6.58
N LEU A 34 -0.43 7.12 -5.99
CA LEU A 34 -1.41 6.18 -5.46
C LEU A 34 -1.71 6.50 -3.98
N ASP A 35 -2.98 6.65 -3.63
CA ASP A 35 -3.38 6.88 -2.24
C ASP A 35 -3.31 5.58 -1.43
N VAL A 36 -2.71 5.65 -0.24
CA VAL A 36 -2.61 4.55 0.72
C VAL A 36 -3.15 5.03 2.06
N TYR A 37 -4.07 4.27 2.63
CA TYR A 37 -4.74 4.60 3.87
C TYR A 37 -4.17 3.75 5.01
N ILE A 38 -3.74 4.42 6.07
CA ILE A 38 -3.30 3.81 7.33
C ILE A 38 -4.41 4.04 8.35
N ALA A 39 -4.88 2.97 8.99
CA ALA A 39 -5.82 3.06 10.10
C ALA A 39 -5.08 2.96 11.43
N GLY A 40 -5.53 3.71 12.44
CA GLY A 40 -5.00 3.62 13.79
C GLY A 40 -6.09 3.78 14.85
N PHE A 41 -5.93 3.08 15.97
CA PHE A 41 -6.73 3.28 17.17
C PHE A 41 -5.80 3.75 18.27
N PHE A 42 -6.14 4.86 18.93
CA PHE A 42 -5.33 5.42 20.01
C PHE A 42 -6.22 5.69 21.21
N PRO A 43 -5.81 5.34 22.44
CA PRO A 43 -6.49 5.79 23.64
C PRO A 43 -6.24 7.29 23.77
N TYR A 44 -7.20 8.12 23.39
CA TYR A 44 -7.00 9.57 23.30
C TYR A 44 -7.90 10.34 24.26
N GLY A 45 -9.12 9.85 24.46
CA GLY A 45 -10.20 10.48 25.22
C GLY A 45 -9.86 10.72 26.68
N ASP A 46 -10.65 11.58 27.31
CA ASP A 46 -10.55 11.81 28.76
C ASP A 46 -11.08 10.60 29.52
N GLY A 47 -10.33 10.17 30.54
CA GLY A 47 -10.71 9.01 31.36
C GLY A 47 -10.36 7.64 30.76
N VAL A 48 -9.88 7.60 29.51
CA VAL A 48 -9.44 6.36 28.86
C VAL A 48 -8.13 5.87 29.47
N GLU A 49 -8.05 4.56 29.73
CA GLU A 49 -6.82 3.94 30.21
C GLU A 49 -5.68 4.19 29.23
N ASN A 50 -4.51 4.60 29.74
CA ASN A 50 -3.34 4.93 28.91
C ASN A 50 -3.53 6.12 27.94
N SER A 51 -4.52 6.99 28.17
CA SER A 51 -4.78 8.20 27.37
C SER A 51 -3.56 9.11 27.20
N HIS A 52 -2.73 9.26 28.23
CA HIS A 52 -1.47 10.01 28.15
C HIS A 52 -0.52 9.49 27.07
N THR A 53 -0.46 8.16 26.92
CA THR A 53 0.35 7.51 25.88
C THR A 53 -0.23 7.80 24.51
N GLY A 54 -1.54 7.59 24.30
CA GLY A 54 -2.14 7.86 22.99
C GLY A 54 -2.07 9.34 22.60
N ARG A 55 -2.16 10.27 23.55
CA ARG A 55 -1.95 11.71 23.32
C ARG A 55 -0.51 12.07 22.90
N GLY A 56 0.48 11.30 23.33
CA GLY A 56 1.86 11.45 22.87
C GLY A 56 2.14 10.75 21.53
N VAL A 57 1.56 9.56 21.33
CA VAL A 57 1.82 8.74 20.14
C VAL A 57 1.11 9.30 18.92
N MET A 58 -0.17 9.68 19.00
CA MET A 58 -0.95 10.11 17.82
C MET A 58 -0.29 11.31 17.09
N PRO A 59 0.13 12.40 17.77
CA PRO A 59 0.84 13.49 17.11
C PRO A 59 2.15 13.05 16.48
N SER A 60 2.87 12.13 17.12
CA SER A 60 4.13 11.58 16.59
C SER A 60 3.91 10.79 15.30
N VAL A 61 2.84 9.98 15.23
CA VAL A 61 2.46 9.26 14.01
C VAL A 61 2.09 10.23 12.89
N LYS A 62 1.34 11.30 13.21
CA LYS A 62 0.97 12.32 12.24
C LYS A 62 2.21 13.02 11.66
N LEU A 63 3.16 13.42 12.51
CA LEU A 63 4.43 14.02 12.07
C LEU A 63 5.25 13.07 11.20
N ALA A 64 5.30 11.78 11.54
CA ALA A 64 5.99 10.78 10.73
C ALA A 64 5.33 10.60 9.35
N LEU A 65 3.99 10.61 9.29
CA LEU A 65 3.25 10.52 8.04
C LEU A 65 3.50 11.74 7.15
N ASP A 66 3.47 12.94 7.72
CA ASP A 66 3.76 14.19 7.02
C ASP A 66 5.19 14.18 6.47
N HIS A 67 6.17 13.77 7.29
CA HIS A 67 7.56 13.62 6.87
C HIS A 67 7.72 12.69 5.66
N VAL A 68 7.06 11.52 5.66
CA VAL A 68 7.14 10.58 4.54
C VAL A 68 6.49 11.15 3.28
N ASN A 69 5.34 11.83 3.40
CA ASN A 69 4.65 12.44 2.26
C ASN A 69 5.45 13.58 1.61
N GLU A 70 6.25 14.30 2.38
CA GLU A 70 7.11 15.38 1.90
C GLU A 70 8.46 14.88 1.37
N HIS A 71 8.86 13.65 1.72
CA HIS A 71 10.15 13.11 1.34
C HIS A 71 10.23 12.80 -0.16
N SER A 72 11.32 13.24 -0.80
CA SER A 72 11.50 13.10 -2.25
C SER A 72 11.85 11.69 -2.75
N THR A 73 12.19 10.76 -1.84
CA THR A 73 12.70 9.42 -2.17
C THR A 73 11.93 8.30 -1.49
N ILE A 74 11.34 8.55 -0.32
CA ILE A 74 10.53 7.56 0.40
C ILE A 74 9.10 7.62 -0.13
N LEU A 75 8.59 6.48 -0.62
CA LEU A 75 7.22 6.36 -1.12
C LEU A 75 6.79 7.48 -2.10
N ARG A 76 7.73 7.99 -2.90
CA ARG A 76 7.58 9.20 -3.76
C ARG A 76 6.33 9.23 -4.65
N ASN A 77 5.87 8.06 -5.08
CA ASN A 77 4.71 7.92 -5.98
C ASN A 77 3.46 7.45 -5.22
N TYR A 78 3.45 7.57 -3.91
CA TYR A 78 2.31 7.30 -3.04
C TYR A 78 1.96 8.57 -2.27
N ARG A 79 0.72 8.63 -1.78
CA ARG A 79 0.28 9.61 -0.79
C ARG A 79 -0.34 8.86 0.36
N LEU A 80 0.28 8.98 1.53
CA LEU A 80 -0.22 8.39 2.76
C LEU A 80 -1.33 9.26 3.32
N HIS A 81 -2.41 8.63 3.74
CA HIS A 81 -3.50 9.21 4.51
C HIS A 81 -3.66 8.41 5.79
N MET A 82 -4.07 9.07 6.87
CA MET A 82 -4.36 8.38 8.12
C MET A 82 -5.80 8.62 8.53
N TRP A 83 -6.50 7.53 8.76
CA TRP A 83 -7.76 7.52 9.49
C TRP A 83 -7.46 7.03 10.90
N TRP A 84 -7.90 7.75 11.92
CA TRP A 84 -7.75 7.28 13.28
C TRP A 84 -9.01 7.54 14.09
N ASN A 85 -9.25 6.65 15.05
CA ASN A 85 -10.35 6.76 15.99
C ASN A 85 -9.80 6.68 17.42
N ASP A 86 -10.52 7.30 18.35
CA ASP A 86 -10.37 7.03 19.77
C ASP A 86 -10.80 5.60 20.08
N THR A 87 -10.23 4.99 21.12
CA THR A 87 -10.62 3.63 21.53
C THR A 87 -11.88 3.62 22.39
N GLU A 88 -12.28 4.77 22.94
CA GLU A 88 -13.49 4.93 23.77
C GLU A 88 -14.19 6.26 23.51
#